data_AF-A0AAJ2G5F8-F1
#
_entry.id   AF-A0AAJ2G5F8-F1
#
_cell.length_a   1.000
_cell.length_b   1.000
_cell.length_c   1.000
_cell.angle_alpha   90.00
_cell.angle_beta   90.00
_cell.angle_gamma   90.00
#
_symmetry.space_group_name_H-M   'P 1'
#
loop_
_entity.id
_entity.type
_entity.pdbx_description
1 polymer ?
#
loop_
_entity_poly.entity_id
_entity_poly.type
_entity_poly.pdbx_seq_one_letter_code
_entity_poly.pdbx_strand_id
1 'polypeptide(L)'
;MDLLRSIPVWLAALAAVFVAGRRNDPARQRPVEPDSLPLSVHVHVVASGLNVPWEMAWGPDNWIWYTEQSGSISRLNPKTGEKKLLVKIDEVYRHRSLGLLGMALHPDFPKKPYVYVDYTCKKDSAITTKLVRFTYRQNRLTNPMTMLEIPAHTGHNGSRIVISPDRKLMFATGDAVTITNAQNTSSLNGKVLRMNLDGTVPSGNPIKGSFVWSWGHRNIQGLAYGRNGILYSSEHGDAVEDELNIIRKGHNYGWPKVEGYCDQPNEKAFCDSVKVTEPVKAWTPTIAPAGIAVYEGRLFPEWKGAILLTTLKEADLRVLKTDMKGHSITSETIPIDATYGRLRAVCVAPDGSIYVSTSNRDWNPGSGFPKPEDDRILRITRGTQADLLARNAQSQTVTDHPSNGAKLYRQYCASCHKPDGKGIAGTFPTLHGTQQVKDKDQFVQIILNGLSGKITIKGEEFDQHMPAMGFLPDESIAEIGTYVRQFFNQDLDAVSVQDVAKMRAK
;
A
#
# COMPACT_ATOMS: atom_id res chain seq x y z
N MET A 1 1.92 -58.32 -48.05
CA MET A 1 1.48 -58.82 -49.36
C MET A 1 0.26 -57.99 -49.74
N ASP A 2 0.43 -56.70 -49.95
CA ASP A 2 0.98 -56.06 -51.16
C ASP A 2 -0.18 -55.79 -52.13
N LEU A 3 -0.38 -54.63 -52.75
CA LEU A 3 0.28 -53.32 -52.79
C LEU A 3 -0.63 -52.49 -53.77
N LEU A 4 -0.83 -51.18 -53.58
CA LEU A 4 -0.52 -50.07 -54.52
C LEU A 4 -1.69 -49.05 -54.45
N ARG A 5 -1.60 -47.76 -54.09
CA ARG A 5 -0.71 -46.60 -54.38
C ARG A 5 -0.74 -46.05 -55.82
N SER A 6 -1.23 -44.82 -55.96
CA SER A 6 -0.83 -43.73 -56.89
C SER A 6 -1.75 -42.51 -56.62
N ILE A 7 -1.38 -41.46 -55.88
CA ILE A 7 -0.43 -40.33 -56.05
C ILE A 7 -0.91 -39.23 -57.06
N PRO A 8 -0.98 -37.93 -56.64
CA PRO A 8 -1.55 -36.77 -57.37
C PRO A 8 -0.48 -35.81 -57.93
N VAL A 9 -0.82 -34.87 -58.84
CA VAL A 9 0.05 -33.70 -59.15
C VAL A 9 -0.73 -32.46 -59.65
N TRP A 10 -0.59 -31.37 -58.87
CA TRP A 10 -0.37 -29.94 -59.17
C TRP A 10 -0.81 -29.26 -60.49
N LEU A 11 -1.38 -28.06 -60.33
CA LEU A 11 -1.25 -26.96 -61.29
C LEU A 11 -0.98 -25.65 -60.56
N ALA A 12 0.20 -25.08 -60.83
CA ALA A 12 0.61 -23.74 -60.46
C ALA A 12 0.24 -22.76 -61.58
N ALA A 13 -0.19 -21.54 -61.24
CA ALA A 13 -0.27 -20.43 -62.18
C ALA A 13 0.27 -19.15 -61.52
N LEU A 14 1.37 -18.65 -62.10
CA LEU A 14 1.93 -17.30 -61.91
C LEU A 14 0.96 -16.26 -62.52
N ALA A 15 0.56 -15.26 -61.75
CA ALA A 15 1.13 -13.89 -61.68
C ALA A 15 0.57 -12.91 -62.73
N ALA A 16 -0.15 -11.91 -62.24
CA ALA A 16 -0.29 -10.60 -62.88
C ALA A 16 -0.03 -9.53 -61.81
N VAL A 17 1.10 -8.85 -61.94
CA VAL A 17 1.45 -7.66 -61.13
C VAL A 17 0.73 -6.47 -61.75
N PHE A 18 -0.27 -5.95 -61.04
CA PHE A 18 -0.81 -4.61 -61.29
C PHE A 18 -0.22 -3.65 -60.26
N VAL A 19 0.65 -2.76 -60.73
CA VAL A 19 1.08 -1.56 -60.00
C VAL A 19 -0.06 -0.55 -60.08
N ALA A 20 -0.91 -0.51 -59.05
CA ALA A 20 -1.90 0.54 -58.86
C ALA A 20 -1.45 1.46 -57.72
N GLY A 21 -1.40 2.76 -58.01
CA GLY A 21 -0.83 3.79 -57.15
C GLY A 21 -1.46 3.86 -55.75
N ARG A 22 -0.62 4.17 -54.76
CA ARG A 22 -1.04 4.49 -53.39
C ARG A 22 -1.96 5.71 -53.42
N ARG A 23 -3.27 5.49 -53.33
CA ARG A 23 -4.20 6.48 -52.78
C ARG A 23 -4.11 6.39 -51.26
N ASN A 24 -3.87 7.52 -50.61
CA ASN A 24 -4.05 7.67 -49.18
C ASN A 24 -5.54 7.53 -48.87
N ASP A 25 -5.99 6.32 -48.51
CA ASP A 25 -7.26 6.15 -47.83
C ASP A 25 -7.11 6.66 -46.40
N PRO A 26 -7.96 7.59 -45.92
CA PRO A 26 -7.99 7.92 -44.51
C PRO A 26 -8.35 6.64 -43.76
N ALA A 27 -7.50 6.29 -42.78
CA ALA A 27 -7.64 5.08 -41.98
C ALA A 27 -9.09 4.88 -41.56
N ARG A 28 -9.72 3.79 -42.05
CA ARG A 28 -10.95 3.26 -41.49
C ARG A 28 -10.64 2.95 -40.02
N GLN A 29 -11.02 3.86 -39.13
CA GLN A 29 -10.99 3.61 -37.70
C GLN A 29 -11.83 2.37 -37.47
N ARG A 30 -11.19 1.31 -36.95
CA ARG A 30 -11.93 0.16 -36.43
C ARG A 30 -12.86 0.69 -35.33
N PRO A 31 -14.11 0.25 -35.26
CA PRO A 31 -14.97 0.57 -34.12
C PRO A 31 -14.22 0.20 -32.84
N VAL A 32 -14.08 1.16 -31.94
CA VAL A 32 -13.64 0.91 -30.57
C VAL A 32 -14.68 -0.04 -29.96
N GLU A 33 -14.27 -1.24 -29.55
CA GLU A 33 -15.16 -2.15 -28.82
C GLU A 33 -15.66 -1.46 -27.54
N PRO A 34 -16.92 -1.63 -27.11
CA PRO A 34 -17.50 -0.91 -25.96
C PRO A 34 -16.97 -1.35 -24.59
N ASP A 35 -15.87 -2.09 -24.51
CA ASP A 35 -15.36 -2.57 -23.23
C ASP A 35 -14.43 -1.56 -22.55
N SER A 36 -14.85 -1.19 -21.34
CA SER A 36 -14.10 -0.62 -20.22
C SER A 36 -14.14 0.90 -20.03
N LEU A 37 -15.34 1.45 -19.77
CA LEU A 37 -15.41 2.56 -18.81
C LEU A 37 -14.90 2.06 -17.44
N PRO A 38 -14.11 2.84 -16.69
CA PRO A 38 -13.61 2.44 -15.38
C PRO A 38 -14.78 2.13 -14.43
N LEU A 39 -14.66 1.06 -13.63
CA LEU A 39 -15.69 0.66 -12.68
C LEU A 39 -15.99 1.78 -11.67
N SER A 40 -17.25 2.20 -11.54
CA SER A 40 -17.66 3.11 -10.45
C SER A 40 -17.86 2.35 -9.15
N VAL A 41 -17.52 3.02 -8.05
CA VAL A 41 -17.79 2.58 -6.70
C VAL A 41 -18.63 3.61 -5.95
N HIS A 42 -19.54 3.10 -5.13
CA HIS A 42 -20.27 3.89 -4.13
C HIS A 42 -19.59 3.75 -2.79
N VAL A 43 -19.49 4.86 -2.06
CA VAL A 43 -18.86 4.91 -0.75
C VAL A 43 -19.85 5.48 0.25
N HIS A 44 -20.12 4.73 1.31
CA HIS A 44 -21.01 5.13 2.39
C HIS A 44 -20.26 5.11 3.72
N VAL A 45 -20.40 6.17 4.52
CA VAL A 45 -19.86 6.18 5.88
C VAL A 45 -20.77 5.34 6.77
N VAL A 46 -20.23 4.29 7.39
CA VAL A 46 -20.96 3.38 8.28
C VAL A 46 -20.81 3.81 9.74
N ALA A 47 -19.61 4.30 10.09
CA ALA A 47 -19.31 4.83 11.40
C ALA A 47 -18.32 5.99 11.29
N SER A 48 -18.40 6.92 12.25
CA SER A 48 -17.56 8.10 12.37
C SER A 48 -17.14 8.33 13.82
N GLY A 49 -16.25 9.31 14.04
CA GLY A 49 -15.78 9.71 15.36
C GLY A 49 -14.90 8.66 16.03
N LEU A 50 -14.21 7.83 15.24
CA LEU A 50 -13.36 6.76 15.73
C LEU A 50 -11.93 7.25 16.02
N ASN A 51 -11.16 6.44 16.74
CA ASN A 51 -9.77 6.69 17.06
C ASN A 51 -8.87 5.69 16.31
N VAL A 52 -8.49 6.03 15.08
CA VAL A 52 -7.56 5.23 14.26
C VAL A 52 -7.91 3.73 14.28
N PRO A 53 -9.02 3.32 13.62
CA PRO A 53 -9.36 1.90 13.54
C PRO A 53 -8.25 1.14 12.80
N TRP A 54 -7.48 0.35 13.54
CA TRP A 54 -6.18 -0.17 13.08
C TRP A 54 -6.30 -1.53 12.42
N GLU A 55 -7.10 -2.41 13.01
CA GLU A 55 -7.50 -3.70 12.44
C GLU A 55 -9.00 -3.72 12.19
N MET A 56 -9.41 -4.42 11.13
CA MET A 56 -10.80 -4.76 10.87
C MET A 56 -10.91 -6.22 10.44
N ALA A 57 -11.75 -6.97 11.13
CA ALA A 57 -12.10 -8.34 10.75
C ALA A 57 -13.60 -8.48 10.60
N TRP A 58 -14.05 -9.10 9.50
CA TRP A 58 -15.44 -9.51 9.41
C TRP A 58 -15.67 -10.69 10.36
N GLY A 59 -16.52 -10.47 11.37
CA GLY A 59 -16.80 -11.43 12.40
C GLY A 59 -17.76 -12.54 11.96
N PRO A 60 -17.73 -13.69 12.64
CA PRO A 60 -18.65 -14.81 12.41
C PRO A 60 -20.11 -14.48 12.77
N ASP A 61 -20.32 -13.37 13.48
CA ASP A 61 -21.61 -12.80 13.86
C ASP A 61 -22.15 -11.78 12.84
N ASN A 62 -21.48 -11.59 11.70
CA ASN A 62 -21.77 -10.57 10.68
C ASN A 62 -21.62 -9.12 11.19
N TRP A 63 -20.79 -8.93 12.22
CA TRP A 63 -20.35 -7.62 12.68
C TRP A 63 -18.91 -7.41 12.25
N ILE A 64 -18.50 -6.15 12.09
CA ILE A 64 -17.11 -5.80 11.89
C ILE A 64 -16.46 -5.67 13.27
N TRP A 65 -15.49 -6.52 13.58
CA TRP A 65 -14.66 -6.37 14.76
C TRP A 65 -13.50 -5.46 14.41
N TYR A 66 -13.18 -4.51 15.29
CA TYR A 66 -12.10 -3.58 15.04
C TYR A 66 -11.36 -3.19 16.31
N THR A 67 -10.07 -2.88 16.14
CA THR A 67 -9.22 -2.29 17.17
C THR A 67 -9.10 -0.79 16.93
N GLU A 68 -9.05 -0.01 18.00
CA GLU A 68 -8.71 1.41 17.95
C GLU A 68 -7.35 1.61 18.59
N GLN A 69 -6.46 2.37 17.95
CA GLN A 69 -5.07 2.56 18.41
C GLN A 69 -4.98 3.02 19.88
N SER A 70 -6.01 3.69 20.39
CA SER A 70 -6.15 4.08 21.80
C SER A 70 -6.34 2.94 22.81
N GLY A 71 -6.50 1.68 22.40
CA GLY A 71 -6.63 0.54 23.31
C GLY A 71 -8.03 -0.06 23.45
N SER A 72 -8.96 0.30 22.57
CA SER A 72 -10.33 -0.25 22.59
C SER A 72 -10.51 -1.34 21.53
N ILE A 73 -11.17 -2.44 21.89
CA ILE A 73 -11.68 -3.43 20.93
C ILE A 73 -13.20 -3.35 20.92
N SER A 74 -13.77 -3.16 19.74
CA SER A 74 -15.19 -2.94 19.55
C SER A 74 -15.73 -3.77 18.39
N ARG A 75 -17.05 -3.88 18.30
CA ARG A 75 -17.75 -4.36 17.10
C ARG A 75 -18.68 -3.29 16.56
N LEU A 76 -18.84 -3.27 15.24
CA LEU A 76 -19.73 -2.40 14.49
C LEU A 76 -20.75 -3.25 13.72
N ASN A 77 -22.03 -2.94 13.89
CA ASN A 77 -23.08 -3.50 13.05
C ASN A 77 -23.05 -2.78 11.68
N PRO A 78 -22.73 -3.48 10.58
CA PRO A 78 -22.55 -2.84 9.28
C PRO A 78 -23.84 -2.31 8.65
N LYS A 79 -25.01 -2.67 9.19
CA LYS A 79 -26.32 -2.22 8.70
C LYS A 79 -26.84 -1.00 9.45
N THR A 80 -26.66 -0.98 10.78
CA THR A 80 -27.25 0.06 11.64
C THR A 80 -26.24 1.12 12.09
N GLY A 81 -24.94 0.86 11.97
CA GLY A 81 -23.90 1.72 12.54
C GLY A 81 -23.72 1.55 14.06
N GLU A 82 -24.45 0.63 14.70
CA GLU A 82 -24.36 0.38 16.14
C GLU A 82 -22.96 -0.10 16.53
N LYS A 83 -22.33 0.57 17.49
CA LYS A 83 -21.01 0.23 18.04
C LYS A 83 -21.15 -0.42 19.42
N LYS A 84 -20.44 -1.52 19.65
CA LYS A 84 -20.37 -2.21 20.95
C LYS A 84 -18.91 -2.35 21.39
N LEU A 85 -18.56 -1.68 22.49
CA LEU A 85 -17.28 -1.87 23.15
C LEU A 85 -17.21 -3.27 23.79
N LEU A 86 -16.14 -4.01 23.52
CA LEU A 86 -15.91 -5.33 24.11
C LEU A 86 -14.93 -5.29 25.28
N VAL A 87 -13.89 -4.45 25.16
CA VAL A 87 -12.88 -4.23 26.20
C VAL A 87 -12.12 -2.92 25.91
N LYS A 88 -11.71 -2.24 26.97
CA LYS A 88 -10.66 -1.22 26.97
C LYS A 88 -9.45 -1.82 27.69
N ILE A 89 -8.28 -1.78 27.07
CA ILE A 89 -7.04 -2.32 27.62
C ILE A 89 -6.21 -1.14 28.11
N ASP A 90 -6.16 -0.94 29.43
CA ASP A 90 -5.56 0.25 30.04
C ASP A 90 -4.03 0.28 29.93
N GLU A 91 -3.37 -0.87 29.84
CA GLU A 91 -1.90 -0.95 29.70
C GLU A 91 -1.38 -0.63 28.29
N VAL A 92 -2.28 -0.31 27.34
CA VAL A 92 -1.89 0.06 25.97
C VAL A 92 -1.13 1.39 26.00
N TYR A 93 0.11 1.36 25.54
CA TYR A 93 0.93 2.54 25.34
C TYR A 93 0.76 3.07 23.92
N ARG A 94 -0.07 4.11 23.77
CA ARG A 94 -0.24 4.82 22.50
C ARG A 94 0.76 5.96 22.39
N HIS A 95 1.62 5.91 21.38
CA HIS A 95 2.55 6.98 21.04
C HIS A 95 3.00 6.85 19.57
N ARG A 96 2.83 7.87 18.75
CA ARG A 96 3.11 7.79 17.30
C ARG A 96 2.40 6.59 16.62
N SER A 97 3.15 5.60 16.13
CA SER A 97 2.61 4.39 15.50
C SER A 97 2.23 3.29 16.49
N LEU A 98 2.55 3.45 17.78
CA LEU A 98 2.30 2.50 18.85
C LEU A 98 0.86 2.58 19.33
N GLY A 99 0.37 1.50 19.93
CA GLY A 99 -0.96 1.41 20.52
C GLY A 99 -1.50 -0.01 20.46
N LEU A 100 -2.82 -0.12 20.30
CA LEU A 100 -3.51 -1.38 20.01
C LEU A 100 -3.64 -1.56 18.50
N LEU A 101 -3.12 -2.68 17.99
CA LEU A 101 -2.81 -2.84 16.58
C LEU A 101 -3.55 -4.05 15.99
N GLY A 102 -2.84 -5.10 15.61
CA GLY A 102 -3.39 -6.25 14.90
C GLY A 102 -4.36 -7.07 15.74
N MET A 103 -5.31 -7.73 15.07
CA MET A 103 -6.26 -8.64 15.69
C MET A 103 -6.67 -9.76 14.73
N ALA A 104 -6.83 -10.98 15.25
CA ALA A 104 -7.41 -12.09 14.52
C ALA A 104 -8.40 -12.87 15.38
N LEU A 105 -9.47 -13.37 14.77
CA LEU A 105 -10.44 -14.25 15.42
C LEU A 105 -10.06 -15.71 15.19
N HIS A 106 -10.27 -16.55 16.19
CA HIS A 106 -10.04 -17.99 16.04
C HIS A 106 -10.97 -18.60 14.97
N PRO A 107 -10.50 -19.53 14.11
CA PRO A 107 -11.29 -20.05 12.99
C PRO A 107 -12.54 -20.84 13.41
N ASP A 108 -12.50 -21.55 14.54
CA ASP A 108 -13.65 -22.32 15.07
C ASP A 108 -14.60 -21.48 15.96
N PHE A 109 -14.72 -20.18 15.72
CA PHE A 109 -15.67 -19.36 16.48
C PHE A 109 -17.12 -19.81 16.19
N PRO A 110 -18.04 -19.85 17.19
CA PRO A 110 -17.85 -19.52 18.60
C PRO A 110 -17.38 -20.68 19.49
N LYS A 111 -17.17 -21.89 18.96
CA LYS A 111 -16.74 -23.07 19.76
C LYS A 111 -15.41 -22.83 20.47
N LYS A 112 -14.51 -22.09 19.82
CA LYS A 112 -13.28 -21.55 20.40
C LYS A 112 -13.39 -20.03 20.37
N PRO A 113 -13.92 -19.39 21.42
CA PRO A 113 -14.23 -17.96 21.41
C PRO A 113 -12.97 -17.13 21.70
N TYR A 114 -11.88 -17.40 20.99
CA TYR A 114 -10.60 -16.73 21.21
C TYR A 114 -10.40 -15.61 20.20
N VAL A 115 -9.86 -14.49 20.70
CA VAL A 115 -9.46 -13.34 19.91
C VAL A 115 -8.00 -13.05 20.24
N TYR A 116 -7.16 -13.01 19.22
CA TYR A 116 -5.74 -12.73 19.32
C TYR A 116 -5.51 -11.27 18.98
N VAL A 117 -4.69 -10.59 19.76
CA VAL A 117 -4.53 -9.14 19.71
C VAL A 117 -3.09 -8.77 19.96
N ASP A 118 -2.55 -7.87 19.14
CA ASP A 118 -1.26 -7.25 19.34
C ASP A 118 -1.41 -5.82 19.88
N TYR A 119 -0.61 -5.47 20.89
CA TYR A 119 -0.47 -4.08 21.33
C TYR A 119 0.87 -3.80 21.97
N THR A 120 1.25 -2.53 21.99
CA THR A 120 2.47 -2.07 22.65
C THR A 120 2.22 -1.63 24.09
N CYS A 121 3.15 -1.96 24.99
CA CYS A 121 3.17 -1.54 26.38
C CYS A 121 4.42 -0.72 26.67
N LYS A 122 4.39 0.02 27.79
CA LYS A 122 5.57 0.69 28.33
C LYS A 122 5.63 0.47 29.84
N LYS A 123 6.77 -0.01 30.32
CA LYS A 123 7.11 -0.09 31.73
C LYS A 123 8.44 0.64 31.92
N ASP A 124 8.41 1.70 32.71
CA ASP A 124 9.54 2.63 32.85
C ASP A 124 10.01 3.16 31.48
N SER A 125 11.26 2.91 31.08
CA SER A 125 11.79 3.25 29.76
C SER A 125 11.60 2.15 28.70
N ALA A 126 11.28 0.92 29.11
CA ALA A 126 11.18 -0.22 28.22
C ALA A 126 9.82 -0.23 27.50
N ILE A 127 9.86 -0.34 26.17
CA ILE A 127 8.68 -0.53 25.33
C ILE A 127 8.68 -1.99 24.84
N THR A 128 7.54 -2.66 24.93
CA THR A 128 7.36 -4.03 24.43
C THR A 128 6.15 -4.13 23.53
N THR A 129 6.18 -5.12 22.64
CA THR A 129 5.04 -5.57 21.84
C THR A 129 4.54 -6.88 22.46
N LYS A 130 3.23 -6.93 22.79
CA LYS A 130 2.58 -8.10 23.39
C LYS A 130 1.54 -8.68 22.44
N LEU A 131 1.67 -9.96 22.16
CA LEU A 131 0.60 -10.77 21.57
C LEU A 131 -0.19 -11.45 22.68
N VAL A 132 -1.49 -11.16 22.75
CA VAL A 132 -2.38 -11.60 23.83
C VAL A 132 -3.61 -12.27 23.26
N ARG A 133 -4.02 -13.37 23.87
CA ARG A 133 -5.30 -14.04 23.59
C ARG A 133 -6.34 -13.67 24.63
N PHE A 134 -7.48 -13.16 24.18
CA PHE A 134 -8.68 -12.95 25.00
C PHE A 134 -9.71 -14.05 24.75
N THR A 135 -10.62 -14.23 25.71
CA THR A 135 -11.82 -15.05 25.59
C THR A 135 -13.04 -14.15 25.45
N TYR A 136 -13.80 -14.34 24.37
CA TYR A 136 -15.06 -13.66 24.14
C TYR A 136 -16.24 -14.39 24.83
N ARG A 137 -16.92 -13.71 25.75
CA ARG A 137 -18.13 -14.22 26.41
C ARG A 137 -19.06 -13.05 26.76
N GLN A 138 -20.37 -13.25 26.63
CA GLN A 138 -21.40 -12.29 27.03
C GLN A 138 -21.12 -10.85 26.53
N ASN A 139 -20.79 -10.71 25.24
CA ASN A 139 -20.45 -9.42 24.63
C ASN A 139 -19.20 -8.71 25.18
N ARG A 140 -18.31 -9.41 25.88
CA ARG A 140 -17.06 -8.86 26.43
C ARG A 140 -15.86 -9.71 26.05
N LEU A 141 -14.69 -9.09 25.98
CA LEU A 141 -13.40 -9.78 25.95
C LEU A 141 -12.83 -9.82 27.36
N THR A 142 -12.45 -11.01 27.82
CA THR A 142 -12.02 -11.30 29.20
C THR A 142 -10.88 -12.31 29.19
N ASN A 143 -10.31 -12.61 30.36
CA ASN A 143 -9.27 -13.63 30.55
C ASN A 143 -8.07 -13.46 29.58
N PRO A 144 -7.37 -12.31 29.60
CA PRO A 144 -6.18 -12.12 28.79
C PRO A 144 -5.11 -13.15 29.15
N MET A 145 -4.50 -13.75 28.14
CA MET A 145 -3.34 -14.63 28.26
C MET A 145 -2.25 -14.12 27.32
N THR A 146 -1.13 -13.65 27.89
CA THR A 146 0.05 -13.28 27.09
C THR A 146 0.63 -14.53 26.43
N MET A 147 0.72 -14.50 25.12
CA MET A 147 1.30 -15.58 24.31
C MET A 147 2.77 -15.30 24.00
N LEU A 148 3.10 -14.04 23.75
CA LEU A 148 4.44 -13.60 23.41
C LEU A 148 4.62 -12.13 23.83
N GLU A 149 5.80 -11.80 24.33
CA GLU A 149 6.23 -10.43 24.58
C GLU A 149 7.65 -10.25 24.04
N ILE A 150 7.86 -9.24 23.19
CA ILE A 150 9.15 -8.95 22.56
C ILE A 150 9.51 -7.48 22.74
N PRO A 151 10.81 -7.11 22.68
CA PRO A 151 11.23 -5.72 22.64
C PRO A 151 10.55 -4.96 21.49
N ALA A 152 10.18 -3.72 21.77
CA ALA A 152 9.61 -2.79 20.80
C ALA A 152 10.30 -1.44 20.93
N HIS A 153 10.01 -0.54 19.99
CA HIS A 153 10.55 0.81 20.02
C HIS A 153 9.50 1.84 19.65
N THR A 154 9.89 3.11 19.53
CA THR A 154 9.07 4.26 19.14
C THR A 154 8.56 4.23 17.69
N GLY A 155 8.89 3.18 16.92
CA GLY A 155 8.46 2.93 15.55
C GLY A 155 8.78 1.50 15.11
N HIS A 156 8.32 1.14 13.91
CA HIS A 156 8.62 -0.13 13.23
C HIS A 156 8.32 -1.40 14.04
N ASN A 157 7.13 -1.49 14.64
CA ASN A 157 6.78 -2.64 15.48
C ASN A 157 5.98 -3.72 14.75
N GLY A 158 5.55 -3.50 13.50
CA GLY A 158 4.63 -4.39 12.78
C GLY A 158 3.22 -3.80 12.70
N SER A 159 2.12 -4.56 12.78
CA SER A 159 1.91 -5.70 13.69
C SER A 159 0.78 -6.65 13.23
N ARG A 160 0.64 -6.92 11.94
CA ARG A 160 -0.54 -7.64 11.43
C ARG A 160 -0.60 -9.10 11.91
N ILE A 161 -1.80 -9.59 12.22
CA ILE A 161 -2.05 -10.98 12.64
C ILE A 161 -3.02 -11.63 11.65
N VAL A 162 -2.71 -12.83 11.18
CA VAL A 162 -3.65 -13.68 10.43
C VAL A 162 -3.58 -15.12 10.89
N ILE A 163 -4.66 -15.88 10.70
CA ILE A 163 -4.65 -17.32 10.89
C ILE A 163 -4.40 -18.01 9.57
N SER A 164 -3.39 -18.88 9.53
CA SER A 164 -3.03 -19.65 8.34
C SER A 164 -4.03 -20.78 8.05
N PRO A 165 -4.10 -21.26 6.79
CA PRO A 165 -4.94 -22.40 6.42
C PRO A 165 -4.66 -23.67 7.24
N ASP A 166 -3.41 -23.88 7.64
CA ASP A 166 -2.97 -24.99 8.50
C ASP A 166 -3.09 -24.70 10.00
N ARG A 167 -3.91 -23.69 10.35
CA ARG A 167 -4.35 -23.36 11.71
C ARG A 167 -3.19 -22.98 12.62
N LYS A 168 -2.42 -22.00 12.19
CA LYS A 168 -1.36 -21.35 12.96
C LYS A 168 -1.60 -19.86 12.96
N LEU A 169 -1.12 -19.19 13.98
CA LEU A 169 -1.13 -17.74 14.03
C LEU A 169 0.14 -17.24 13.36
N MET A 170 -0.03 -16.40 12.34
CA MET A 170 1.04 -15.67 11.69
C MET A 170 1.05 -14.25 12.25
N PHE A 171 2.20 -13.78 12.71
CA PHE A 171 2.35 -12.47 13.33
C PHE A 171 3.52 -11.72 12.69
N ALA A 172 3.20 -10.61 12.03
CA ALA A 172 4.18 -9.72 11.43
C ALA A 172 4.78 -8.79 12.48
N THR A 173 6.10 -8.70 12.53
CA THR A 173 6.85 -7.76 13.39
C THR A 173 7.76 -6.88 12.53
N GLY A 174 8.01 -5.66 12.98
CA GLY A 174 9.02 -4.79 12.38
C GLY A 174 10.36 -4.87 13.14
N ASP A 175 11.40 -4.26 12.58
CA ASP A 175 12.77 -4.27 13.11
C ASP A 175 12.95 -3.50 14.43
N ALA A 176 11.89 -2.82 14.89
CA ALA A 176 11.86 -1.95 16.06
C ALA A 176 12.97 -0.87 16.01
N VAL A 177 13.15 -0.25 14.83
CA VAL A 177 14.17 0.74 14.47
C VAL A 177 15.62 0.30 14.75
N THR A 178 15.81 -0.98 15.01
CA THR A 178 17.12 -1.60 15.22
C THR A 178 17.37 -2.50 14.03
N ILE A 179 17.87 -1.91 12.94
CA ILE A 179 17.94 -2.54 11.61
C ILE A 179 18.65 -3.92 11.60
N THR A 180 19.59 -4.13 12.52
CA THR A 180 20.32 -5.41 12.66
C THR A 180 19.41 -6.56 13.12
N ASN A 181 18.27 -6.27 13.75
CA ASN A 181 17.28 -7.28 14.13
C ASN A 181 16.77 -8.05 12.92
N ALA A 182 16.55 -7.39 11.78
CA ALA A 182 15.89 -7.99 10.62
C ALA A 182 16.64 -9.23 10.11
N GLN A 183 17.97 -9.16 10.01
CA GLN A 183 18.82 -10.28 9.59
C GLN A 183 19.17 -11.26 10.73
N ASN A 184 19.10 -10.83 11.99
CA ASN A 184 19.33 -11.70 13.14
C ASN A 184 18.13 -12.63 13.37
N THR A 185 18.29 -13.91 13.05
CA THR A 185 17.24 -14.94 13.21
C THR A 185 17.04 -15.41 14.65
N SER A 186 17.91 -15.02 15.58
CA SER A 186 17.70 -15.18 17.03
C SER A 186 16.83 -14.07 17.62
N SER A 187 16.62 -12.96 16.89
CA SER A 187 15.67 -11.91 17.24
C SER A 187 14.29 -12.20 16.64
N LEU A 188 13.24 -11.77 17.33
CA LEU A 188 11.85 -11.88 16.86
C LEU A 188 11.33 -10.60 16.17
N ASN A 189 12.14 -9.53 16.13
CA ASN A 189 11.86 -8.29 15.42
C ASN A 189 12.32 -8.38 13.96
N GLY A 190 11.56 -7.76 13.04
CA GLY A 190 11.81 -7.77 11.60
C GLY A 190 11.55 -9.15 10.98
N LYS A 191 10.44 -9.79 11.38
CA LYS A 191 10.09 -11.18 11.05
C LYS A 191 8.61 -11.29 10.67
N VAL A 192 8.28 -12.36 9.95
CA VAL A 192 6.98 -13.02 10.14
C VAL A 192 7.21 -14.18 11.09
N LEU A 193 6.43 -14.23 12.17
CA LEU A 193 6.43 -15.28 13.17
C LEU A 193 5.26 -16.24 12.92
N ARG A 194 5.45 -17.53 13.23
CA ARG A 194 4.43 -18.58 13.12
C ARG A 194 4.36 -19.38 14.42
N MET A 195 3.17 -19.43 15.02
CA MET A 195 2.92 -20.12 16.29
C MET A 195 1.66 -20.99 16.27
N ASN A 196 1.59 -21.97 17.16
CA ASN A 196 0.34 -22.68 17.42
C ASN A 196 -0.68 -21.72 18.05
N LEU A 197 -1.97 -22.03 17.90
CA LEU A 197 -3.06 -21.20 18.42
C LEU A 197 -3.11 -21.10 19.96
N ASP A 198 -2.35 -21.94 20.66
CA ASP A 198 -2.13 -21.92 22.10
C ASP A 198 -0.86 -21.15 22.54
N GLY A 199 -0.05 -20.67 21.59
CA GLY A 199 1.18 -19.92 21.82
C GLY A 199 2.46 -20.75 21.77
N THR A 200 2.37 -22.07 21.59
CA THR A 200 3.56 -22.94 21.52
C THR A 200 4.25 -22.89 20.15
N VAL A 201 5.55 -23.22 20.10
CA VAL A 201 6.32 -23.27 18.85
C VAL A 201 5.90 -24.50 18.01
N PRO A 202 5.52 -24.32 16.73
CA PRO A 202 5.23 -25.44 15.84
C PRO A 202 6.49 -26.21 15.47
N SER A 203 6.43 -27.54 15.50
CA SER A 203 7.55 -28.41 15.09
C SER A 203 7.97 -28.24 13.62
N GLY A 204 7.04 -27.83 12.76
CA GLY A 204 7.27 -27.61 11.34
C GLY A 204 7.85 -26.23 10.96
N ASN A 205 8.28 -25.41 11.93
CA ASN A 205 8.94 -24.13 11.63
C ASN A 205 10.33 -24.33 11.00
N PRO A 206 10.83 -23.37 10.19
CA PRO A 206 12.11 -23.51 9.50
C PRO A 206 13.31 -23.52 10.46
N ILE A 207 13.19 -22.88 11.61
CA ILE A 207 14.20 -22.87 12.67
C ILE A 207 13.65 -23.62 13.87
N LYS A 208 14.35 -24.69 14.27
CA LYS A 208 13.92 -25.56 15.39
C LYS A 208 13.84 -24.75 16.68
N GLY A 209 12.70 -24.85 17.39
CA GLY A 209 12.49 -24.16 18.66
C GLY A 209 12.25 -22.65 18.54
N SER A 210 12.12 -22.09 17.33
CA SER A 210 11.90 -20.67 17.09
C SER A 210 10.54 -20.41 16.43
N PHE A 211 9.94 -19.25 16.72
CA PHE A 211 8.75 -18.77 16.03
C PHE A 211 9.03 -18.22 14.63
N VAL A 212 10.29 -17.94 14.28
CA VAL A 212 10.64 -17.31 13.00
C VAL A 212 10.18 -18.16 11.81
N TRP A 213 9.36 -17.56 10.94
CA TRP A 213 8.90 -18.13 9.68
C TRP A 213 9.64 -17.54 8.48
N SER A 214 9.83 -16.22 8.47
CA SER A 214 10.68 -15.49 7.51
C SER A 214 11.37 -14.31 8.22
N TRP A 215 12.41 -13.77 7.60
CA TRP A 215 13.19 -12.67 8.15
C TRP A 215 13.67 -11.69 7.07
N GLY A 216 14.36 -10.62 7.49
CA GLY A 216 14.77 -9.55 6.59
C GLY A 216 13.63 -8.58 6.29
N HIS A 217 12.80 -8.26 7.29
CA HIS A 217 11.70 -7.30 7.16
C HIS A 217 11.97 -6.03 7.98
N ARG A 218 11.57 -4.88 7.44
CA ARG A 218 11.60 -3.55 8.05
C ARG A 218 10.37 -3.29 8.91
N ASN A 219 9.19 -3.18 8.30
CA ASN A 219 7.97 -2.80 9.02
C ASN A 219 6.69 -3.23 8.28
N ILE A 220 6.34 -4.52 8.41
CA ILE A 220 5.14 -5.10 7.80
C ILE A 220 3.87 -4.54 8.46
N GLN A 221 2.96 -3.99 7.66
CA GLN A 221 1.68 -3.43 8.12
C GLN A 221 0.46 -4.24 7.67
N GLY A 222 0.59 -5.11 6.68
CA GLY A 222 -0.49 -5.97 6.21
C GLY A 222 -0.03 -7.41 5.97
N LEU A 223 -0.97 -8.33 6.18
CA LEU A 223 -0.85 -9.76 5.95
C LEU A 223 -2.23 -10.27 5.52
N ALA A 224 -2.29 -11.06 4.47
CA ALA A 224 -3.52 -11.72 4.03
C ALA A 224 -3.22 -13.03 3.30
N TYR A 225 -4.03 -14.05 3.57
CA TYR A 225 -4.02 -15.28 2.78
C TYR A 225 -4.98 -15.17 1.60
N GLY A 226 -4.52 -15.56 0.41
CA GLY A 226 -5.39 -15.91 -0.71
C GLY A 226 -5.95 -17.33 -0.59
N ARG A 227 -6.99 -17.65 -1.36
CA ARG A 227 -7.57 -19.03 -1.37
C ARG A 227 -6.61 -20.08 -1.90
N ASN A 228 -5.63 -19.66 -2.68
CA ASN A 228 -4.51 -20.49 -3.15
C ASN A 228 -3.48 -20.81 -2.04
N GLY A 229 -3.69 -20.32 -0.81
CA GLY A 229 -2.79 -20.54 0.32
C GLY A 229 -1.55 -19.64 0.32
N ILE A 230 -1.46 -18.69 -0.61
CA ILE A 230 -0.37 -17.71 -0.66
C ILE A 230 -0.59 -16.69 0.46
N LEU A 231 0.46 -16.44 1.25
CA LEU A 231 0.52 -15.36 2.22
C LEU A 231 1.15 -14.14 1.56
N TYR A 232 0.38 -13.07 1.40
CA TYR A 232 0.89 -11.78 0.97
C TYR A 232 1.23 -10.92 2.18
N SER A 233 2.21 -10.03 2.06
CA SER A 233 2.44 -8.94 3.00
C SER A 233 2.61 -7.61 2.28
N SER A 234 2.24 -6.53 2.98
CA SER A 234 2.55 -5.16 2.59
C SER A 234 3.47 -4.53 3.63
N GLU A 235 4.48 -3.83 3.16
CA GLU A 235 5.62 -3.43 4.00
C GLU A 235 6.10 -2.02 3.68
N HIS A 236 6.47 -1.27 4.72
CA HIS A 236 7.04 0.06 4.56
C HIS A 236 8.56 0.01 4.35
N GLY A 237 9.05 0.56 3.23
CA GLY A 237 10.48 0.76 2.93
C GLY A 237 11.08 2.03 3.57
N ASP A 238 12.38 2.28 3.38
CA ASP A 238 13.08 3.44 3.94
C ASP A 238 13.09 4.63 2.98
N ALA A 239 11.96 5.37 2.97
CA ALA A 239 11.67 6.50 2.07
C ALA A 239 11.53 6.13 0.58
N VAL A 240 12.14 5.04 0.14
CA VAL A 240 11.97 4.34 -1.14
C VAL A 240 11.40 2.93 -0.91
N GLU A 241 11.06 2.24 -2.00
CA GLU A 241 10.78 0.80 -2.04
C GLU A 241 9.83 0.30 -0.93
N ASP A 242 8.61 0.85 -0.88
CA ASP A 242 7.54 0.12 -0.21
C ASP A 242 7.24 -1.16 -0.97
N GLU A 243 6.87 -2.23 -0.28
CA GLU A 243 6.83 -3.56 -0.90
C GLU A 243 5.48 -4.27 -0.72
N LEU A 244 5.14 -5.06 -1.73
CA LEU A 244 4.22 -6.17 -1.65
C LEU A 244 5.01 -7.46 -1.84
N ASN A 245 4.98 -8.34 -0.84
CA ASN A 245 5.74 -9.57 -0.81
C ASN A 245 4.84 -10.80 -0.83
N ILE A 246 5.38 -11.92 -1.33
CA ILE A 246 4.84 -13.26 -1.07
C ILE A 246 5.70 -13.91 0.00
N ILE A 247 5.13 -14.12 1.19
CA ILE A 247 5.80 -14.66 2.37
C ILE A 247 5.96 -16.18 2.26
N ARG A 248 7.20 -16.66 2.35
CA ARG A 248 7.57 -18.07 2.21
C ARG A 248 8.37 -18.58 3.40
N LYS A 249 8.22 -19.87 3.69
CA LYS A 249 8.89 -20.56 4.79
C LYS A 249 10.42 -20.50 4.65
N GLY A 250 11.08 -19.87 5.60
CA GLY A 250 12.55 -19.86 5.69
C GLY A 250 13.22 -18.93 4.69
N HIS A 251 12.49 -17.95 4.16
CA HIS A 251 13.02 -16.99 3.19
C HIS A 251 13.52 -15.71 3.88
N ASN A 252 14.53 -15.10 3.27
CA ASN A 252 15.11 -13.80 3.63
C ASN A 252 14.63 -12.73 2.64
N TYR A 253 14.08 -11.63 3.14
CA TYR A 253 13.54 -10.51 2.34
C TYR A 253 14.49 -9.32 2.23
N GLY A 254 15.76 -9.49 2.62
CA GLY A 254 16.83 -8.57 2.25
C GLY A 254 17.09 -7.43 3.22
N TRP A 255 16.07 -6.84 3.84
CA TRP A 255 16.26 -5.67 4.72
C TRP A 255 17.27 -5.93 5.86
N PRO A 256 18.22 -5.02 6.16
CA PRO A 256 18.42 -3.69 5.54
C PRO A 256 19.48 -3.68 4.43
N LYS A 257 19.86 -4.85 3.92
CA LYS A 257 20.93 -4.98 2.93
C LYS A 257 20.44 -4.85 1.49
N VAL A 258 19.14 -5.01 1.28
CA VAL A 258 18.43 -4.84 0.02
C VAL A 258 17.10 -4.17 0.35
N GLU A 259 16.71 -3.20 -0.47
CA GLU A 259 15.38 -2.58 -0.46
C GLU A 259 14.77 -2.76 -1.85
N GLY A 260 13.59 -3.37 -1.96
CA GLY A 260 13.02 -3.70 -3.25
C GLY A 260 13.75 -4.88 -3.91
N TYR A 261 14.36 -4.65 -5.07
CA TYR A 261 14.97 -5.68 -5.91
C TYR A 261 16.49 -5.73 -5.71
N CYS A 262 17.13 -6.84 -6.07
CA CYS A 262 18.59 -6.99 -6.08
C CYS A 262 19.22 -6.30 -7.29
N ASP A 263 19.00 -4.99 -7.45
CA ASP A 263 19.35 -4.25 -8.66
C ASP A 263 20.37 -3.10 -8.43
N GLN A 264 20.63 -2.70 -7.19
CA GLN A 264 21.60 -1.65 -6.88
C GLN A 264 23.03 -2.20 -6.76
N PRO A 265 24.06 -1.43 -7.18
CA PRO A 265 25.46 -1.86 -7.07
C PRO A 265 25.90 -2.25 -5.65
N ASN A 266 25.39 -1.58 -4.62
CA ASN A 266 25.70 -1.84 -3.21
C ASN A 266 25.01 -3.11 -2.65
N GLU A 267 24.01 -3.66 -3.33
CA GLU A 267 23.23 -4.82 -2.89
C GLU A 267 23.78 -6.13 -3.44
N LYS A 268 24.40 -6.09 -4.63
CA LYS A 268 24.88 -7.26 -5.38
C LYS A 268 25.69 -8.24 -4.54
N ALA A 269 26.67 -7.73 -3.79
CA ALA A 269 27.52 -8.57 -2.94
C ALA A 269 26.71 -9.35 -1.90
N PHE A 270 25.65 -8.75 -1.35
CA PHE A 270 24.76 -9.43 -0.41
C PHE A 270 23.86 -10.44 -1.14
N CYS A 271 23.23 -10.05 -2.24
CA CYS A 271 22.38 -10.93 -3.05
C CYS A 271 23.12 -12.14 -3.64
N ASP A 272 24.41 -12.02 -3.92
CA ASP A 272 25.27 -13.13 -4.35
C ASP A 272 25.62 -14.07 -3.18
N SER A 273 25.70 -13.54 -1.96
CA SER A 273 26.07 -14.29 -0.76
C SER A 273 24.92 -15.05 -0.11
N VAL A 274 23.69 -14.54 -0.22
CA VAL A 274 22.49 -15.13 0.36
C VAL A 274 21.33 -15.06 -0.61
N LYS A 275 20.45 -16.07 -0.57
CA LYS A 275 19.25 -16.07 -1.40
C LYS A 275 18.22 -15.07 -0.85
N VAL A 276 18.22 -13.86 -1.39
CA VAL A 276 17.19 -12.84 -1.15
C VAL A 276 15.92 -13.20 -1.93
N THR A 277 14.77 -12.95 -1.33
CA THR A 277 13.46 -13.06 -1.96
C THR A 277 12.96 -11.66 -2.24
N GLU A 278 12.92 -11.30 -3.53
CA GLU A 278 12.44 -10.01 -4.00
C GLU A 278 10.91 -9.89 -3.89
N PRO A 279 10.39 -8.66 -3.77
CA PRO A 279 8.96 -8.41 -3.73
C PRO A 279 8.31 -8.72 -5.08
N VAL A 280 7.00 -8.98 -5.07
CA VAL A 280 6.23 -9.11 -6.31
C VAL A 280 5.90 -7.75 -6.92
N LYS A 281 6.00 -6.70 -6.11
CA LYS A 281 5.89 -5.30 -6.52
C LYS A 281 6.53 -4.41 -5.46
N ALA A 282 7.22 -3.37 -5.92
CA ALA A 282 7.74 -2.31 -5.07
C ALA A 282 7.32 -0.93 -5.60
N TRP A 283 7.28 0.07 -4.72
CA TRP A 283 6.87 1.44 -5.04
C TRP A 283 7.89 2.46 -4.56
N THR A 284 8.41 3.23 -5.52
CA THR A 284 9.23 4.42 -5.30
C THR A 284 8.60 5.61 -6.06
N PRO A 285 8.25 6.72 -5.39
CA PRO A 285 8.36 6.96 -3.95
C PRO A 285 7.40 6.11 -3.11
N THR A 286 7.69 6.02 -1.81
CA THR A 286 6.83 5.31 -0.83
C THR A 286 5.37 5.78 -0.85
N ILE A 287 4.46 4.82 -0.76
CA ILE A 287 3.00 4.98 -0.66
C ILE A 287 2.46 4.75 0.78
N ALA A 288 3.32 4.26 1.68
CA ALA A 288 3.03 3.79 3.03
C ALA A 288 1.88 2.78 3.06
N PRO A 289 2.08 1.55 2.53
CA PRO A 289 1.03 0.55 2.42
C PRO A 289 0.64 -0.01 3.80
N ALA A 290 -0.65 -0.16 4.05
CA ALA A 290 -1.20 -0.65 5.32
C ALA A 290 -1.93 -2.00 5.16
N GLY A 291 -3.19 -2.09 5.58
CA GLY A 291 -3.96 -3.32 5.51
C GLY A 291 -4.13 -3.83 4.07
N ILE A 292 -4.11 -5.16 3.94
CA ILE A 292 -4.42 -5.86 2.70
C ILE A 292 -5.50 -6.92 2.90
N ALA A 293 -6.25 -7.21 1.85
CA ALA A 293 -7.17 -8.34 1.78
C ALA A 293 -7.20 -8.91 0.36
N VAL A 294 -7.35 -10.23 0.20
CA VAL A 294 -7.59 -10.83 -1.12
C VAL A 294 -9.09 -10.83 -1.39
N TYR A 295 -9.51 -10.21 -2.51
CA TYR A 295 -10.92 -10.09 -2.84
C TYR A 295 -11.46 -11.36 -3.49
N GLU A 296 -12.44 -11.99 -2.85
CA GLU A 296 -13.08 -13.24 -3.30
C GLU A 296 -14.59 -13.11 -3.43
N GLY A 297 -15.10 -11.88 -3.25
CA GLY A 297 -16.53 -11.56 -3.28
C GLY A 297 -17.12 -11.62 -4.68
N ARG A 298 -18.46 -11.62 -4.74
CA ARG A 298 -19.20 -11.65 -6.01
C ARG A 298 -19.63 -10.27 -6.50
N LEU A 299 -19.51 -9.24 -5.66
CA LEU A 299 -19.95 -7.88 -5.98
C LEU A 299 -19.05 -7.19 -7.02
N PHE A 300 -17.76 -7.53 -7.02
CA PHE A 300 -16.76 -7.08 -7.97
C PHE A 300 -16.09 -8.29 -8.66
N PRO A 301 -16.79 -9.00 -9.56
CA PRO A 301 -16.24 -10.19 -10.22
C PRO A 301 -14.90 -9.93 -10.94
N GLU A 302 -14.68 -8.72 -11.46
CA GLU A 302 -13.44 -8.28 -12.10
C GLU A 302 -12.26 -8.11 -11.14
N TRP A 303 -12.51 -8.09 -9.83
CA TRP A 303 -11.50 -7.99 -8.78
C TRP A 303 -11.25 -9.33 -8.09
N LYS A 304 -11.89 -10.42 -8.54
CA LYS A 304 -11.69 -11.73 -7.94
C LYS A 304 -10.21 -12.16 -8.02
N GLY A 305 -9.64 -12.51 -6.88
CA GLY A 305 -8.22 -12.84 -6.71
C GLY A 305 -7.29 -11.63 -6.65
N ALA A 306 -7.81 -10.40 -6.77
CA ALA A 306 -7.02 -9.19 -6.62
C ALA A 306 -6.71 -8.92 -5.14
N ILE A 307 -5.58 -8.26 -4.89
CA ILE A 307 -5.22 -7.78 -3.57
C ILE A 307 -5.75 -6.35 -3.44
N LEU A 308 -6.61 -6.14 -2.46
CA LEU A 308 -7.00 -4.83 -1.99
C LEU A 308 -5.91 -4.32 -1.05
N LEU A 309 -5.41 -3.12 -1.30
CA LEU A 309 -4.34 -2.52 -0.50
C LEU A 309 -4.73 -1.09 -0.13
N THR A 310 -4.83 -0.80 1.17
CA THR A 310 -5.00 0.57 1.67
C THR A 310 -3.66 1.26 1.81
N THR A 311 -3.58 2.54 1.49
CA THR A 311 -2.36 3.34 1.67
C THR A 311 -2.57 4.49 2.64
N LEU A 312 -1.51 4.77 3.39
CA LEU A 312 -1.48 5.84 4.38
C LEU A 312 -1.01 7.15 3.76
N LYS A 313 0.06 7.14 2.96
CA LYS A 313 0.64 8.37 2.42
C LYS A 313 -0.10 8.84 1.17
N GLU A 314 -0.39 7.91 0.25
CA GLU A 314 -1.18 8.23 -0.95
C GLU A 314 -2.67 8.34 -0.68
N ALA A 315 -3.13 7.96 0.52
CA ALA A 315 -4.50 8.15 0.98
C ALA A 315 -5.54 7.48 0.04
N ASP A 316 -5.22 6.30 -0.46
CA ASP A 316 -5.99 5.63 -1.50
C ASP A 316 -6.25 4.14 -1.20
N LEU A 317 -7.25 3.57 -1.89
CA LEU A 317 -7.46 2.12 -1.98
C LEU A 317 -6.98 1.67 -3.36
N ARG A 318 -6.09 0.68 -3.38
CA ARG A 318 -5.53 0.08 -4.58
C ARG A 318 -6.10 -1.31 -4.78
N VAL A 319 -6.38 -1.65 -6.02
CA VAL A 319 -6.76 -3.00 -6.46
C VAL A 319 -5.66 -3.53 -7.37
N LEU A 320 -4.91 -4.49 -6.85
CA LEU A 320 -3.77 -5.12 -7.54
C LEU A 320 -4.22 -6.47 -8.10
N LYS A 321 -4.49 -6.52 -9.40
CA LYS A 321 -4.84 -7.79 -10.06
C LYS A 321 -3.61 -8.67 -10.11
N THR A 322 -3.80 -9.94 -9.80
CA THR A 322 -2.75 -10.94 -9.86
C THR A 322 -2.81 -11.70 -11.19
N ASP A 323 -1.74 -12.40 -11.55
CA ASP A 323 -1.81 -13.46 -12.57
C ASP A 323 -2.65 -14.64 -12.05
N MET A 324 -2.96 -15.60 -12.93
CA MET A 324 -3.79 -16.77 -12.55
C MET A 324 -3.18 -17.60 -11.40
N LYS A 325 -1.87 -17.52 -11.19
CA LYS A 325 -1.17 -18.25 -10.12
C LYS A 325 -1.11 -17.46 -8.81
N GLY A 326 -1.36 -16.16 -8.83
CA GLY A 326 -1.20 -15.28 -7.68
C GLY A 326 0.25 -14.88 -7.40
N HIS A 327 1.17 -15.02 -8.35
CA HIS A 327 2.62 -14.82 -8.16
C HIS A 327 3.15 -13.50 -8.70
N SER A 328 2.39 -12.78 -9.51
CA SER A 328 2.77 -11.46 -10.02
C SER A 328 1.57 -10.52 -10.10
N ILE A 329 1.83 -9.21 -10.13
CA ILE A 329 0.81 -8.18 -10.33
C ILE A 329 0.71 -7.85 -11.81
N THR A 330 -0.48 -8.00 -12.38
CA THR A 330 -0.76 -7.76 -13.81
C THR A 330 -1.33 -6.38 -14.08
N SER A 331 -2.01 -5.77 -13.10
CA SER A 331 -2.48 -4.40 -13.19
C SER A 331 -2.77 -3.80 -11.81
N GLU A 332 -2.73 -2.48 -11.72
CA GLU A 332 -3.07 -1.71 -10.51
C GLU A 332 -4.10 -0.64 -10.87
N THR A 333 -5.14 -0.51 -10.06
CA THR A 333 -6.17 0.53 -10.22
C THR A 333 -6.50 1.16 -8.87
N ILE A 334 -6.96 2.41 -8.88
CA ILE A 334 -7.25 3.20 -7.67
C ILE A 334 -8.73 3.61 -7.69
N PRO A 335 -9.65 2.77 -7.17
CA PRO A 335 -11.07 3.10 -7.12
C PRO A 335 -11.44 4.17 -6.08
N ILE A 336 -10.61 4.37 -5.05
CA ILE A 336 -10.79 5.39 -4.01
C ILE A 336 -9.49 6.18 -3.90
N ASP A 337 -9.57 7.49 -4.06
CA ASP A 337 -8.44 8.40 -3.95
C ASP A 337 -8.42 9.15 -2.60
N ALA A 338 -7.59 10.19 -2.52
CA ALA A 338 -7.35 11.01 -1.34
C ALA A 338 -8.58 11.70 -0.72
N THR A 339 -9.77 11.57 -1.30
CA THR A 339 -11.04 12.14 -0.81
C THR A 339 -11.30 11.87 0.69
N TYR A 340 -10.91 10.70 1.19
CA TYR A 340 -11.15 10.29 2.58
C TYR A 340 -9.90 10.42 3.48
N GLY A 341 -8.77 10.82 2.92
CA GLY A 341 -7.50 10.85 3.63
C GLY A 341 -6.91 9.44 3.80
N ARG A 342 -6.05 9.29 4.81
CA ARG A 342 -5.22 8.11 5.02
C ARG A 342 -6.09 6.88 5.25
N LEU A 343 -5.84 5.77 4.56
CA LEU A 343 -6.60 4.51 4.72
C LEU A 343 -5.72 3.45 5.41
N ARG A 344 -6.28 2.68 6.37
CA ARG A 344 -5.47 1.82 7.26
C ARG A 344 -5.81 0.34 7.21
N ALA A 345 -7.08 -0.02 7.36
CA ALA A 345 -7.52 -1.41 7.41
C ALA A 345 -8.54 -1.68 6.31
N VAL A 346 -8.58 -2.91 5.82
CA VAL A 346 -9.57 -3.36 4.85
C VAL A 346 -10.07 -4.75 5.22
N CYS A 347 -11.38 -4.95 5.17
CA CYS A 347 -11.98 -6.28 5.24
C CYS A 347 -13.11 -6.43 4.23
N VAL A 348 -13.45 -7.68 3.88
CA VAL A 348 -14.46 -8.01 2.87
C VAL A 348 -15.57 -8.81 3.53
N ALA A 349 -16.81 -8.39 3.32
CA ALA A 349 -17.99 -9.11 3.80
C ALA A 349 -18.35 -10.29 2.88
N PRO A 350 -19.14 -11.27 3.35
CA PRO A 350 -19.58 -12.41 2.55
C PRO A 350 -20.36 -12.04 1.28
N ASP A 351 -21.06 -10.89 1.28
CA ASP A 351 -21.77 -10.38 0.12
C ASP A 351 -20.84 -9.73 -0.93
N GLY A 352 -19.55 -9.56 -0.61
CA GLY A 352 -18.55 -8.92 -1.44
C GLY A 352 -18.47 -7.39 -1.28
N SER A 353 -19.21 -6.80 -0.34
CA SER A 353 -18.98 -5.41 0.09
C SER A 353 -17.60 -5.29 0.74
N ILE A 354 -16.90 -4.20 0.44
CA ILE A 354 -15.58 -3.92 1.00
C ILE A 354 -15.73 -2.87 2.09
N TYR A 355 -15.02 -3.01 3.20
CA TYR A 355 -15.00 -2.02 4.27
C TYR A 355 -13.58 -1.56 4.52
N VAL A 356 -13.39 -0.24 4.66
CA VAL A 356 -12.08 0.38 4.88
C VAL A 356 -12.14 1.36 6.05
N SER A 357 -11.09 1.43 6.87
CA SER A 357 -10.94 2.48 7.88
C SER A 357 -10.05 3.63 7.43
N THR A 358 -10.39 4.84 7.87
CA THR A 358 -9.48 6.00 7.78
C THR A 358 -8.52 6.05 8.98
N SER A 359 -7.42 6.79 8.84
CA SER A 359 -6.38 6.95 9.86
C SER A 359 -5.83 8.37 9.92
N ASN A 360 -6.74 9.33 9.86
CA ASN A 360 -6.50 10.75 9.87
C ASN A 360 -6.26 11.31 11.28
N ARG A 361 -6.61 10.56 12.34
CA ARG A 361 -6.32 10.93 13.73
C ARG A 361 -5.06 10.24 14.29
N ASP A 362 -4.24 9.69 13.41
CA ASP A 362 -2.93 9.16 13.79
C ASP A 362 -1.90 10.29 13.91
N TRP A 363 -0.65 9.93 14.17
CA TRP A 363 0.43 10.88 14.45
C TRP A 363 0.91 11.68 13.24
N ASN A 364 0.50 11.30 12.02
CA ASN A 364 0.94 11.93 10.78
C ASN A 364 -0.25 12.20 9.86
N PRO A 365 -1.19 13.07 10.27
CA PRO A 365 -2.36 13.41 9.45
C PRO A 365 -1.94 14.05 8.12
N GLY A 366 -2.71 13.79 7.07
CA GLY A 366 -2.55 14.48 5.80
C GLY A 366 -3.00 15.95 5.87
N SER A 367 -2.65 16.74 4.85
CA SER A 367 -3.15 18.11 4.75
C SER A 367 -4.68 18.13 4.70
N GLY A 368 -5.32 19.03 5.46
CA GLY A 368 -6.78 19.12 5.55
C GLY A 368 -7.43 18.07 6.46
N PHE A 369 -6.63 17.29 7.20
CA PHE A 369 -7.07 16.26 8.13
C PHE A 369 -6.45 16.48 9.53
N PRO A 370 -7.06 15.95 10.60
CA PRO A 370 -8.35 15.25 10.63
C PRO A 370 -9.55 16.18 10.42
N LYS A 371 -10.62 15.64 9.85
CA LYS A 371 -11.95 16.26 9.85
C LYS A 371 -12.68 15.96 11.18
N PRO A 372 -13.69 16.77 11.58
CA PRO A 372 -14.43 16.53 12.82
C PRO A 372 -15.03 15.12 12.94
N GLU A 373 -15.47 14.53 11.83
CA GLU A 373 -16.06 13.20 11.76
C GLU A 373 -15.06 12.04 11.66
N ASP A 374 -13.76 12.33 11.52
CA ASP A 374 -12.74 11.26 11.48
C ASP A 374 -12.60 10.56 12.85
N ASP A 375 -11.97 9.41 12.95
CA ASP A 375 -11.82 8.47 11.84
C ASP A 375 -13.13 7.75 11.54
N ARG A 376 -13.22 7.19 10.33
CA ARG A 376 -14.42 6.60 9.76
C ARG A 376 -14.20 5.15 9.37
N ILE A 377 -15.28 4.37 9.38
CA ILE A 377 -15.37 3.11 8.64
C ILE A 377 -16.28 3.35 7.44
N LEU A 378 -15.74 3.12 6.26
CA LEU A 378 -16.39 3.31 4.97
C LEU A 378 -16.82 1.94 4.42
N ARG A 379 -18.00 1.87 3.80
CA ARG A 379 -18.46 0.74 3.00
C ARG A 379 -18.38 1.11 1.53
N ILE A 380 -17.78 0.22 0.76
CA ILE A 380 -17.60 0.34 -0.68
C ILE A 380 -18.44 -0.75 -1.36
N THR A 381 -19.30 -0.33 -2.28
CA THR A 381 -20.17 -1.20 -3.09
C THR A 381 -20.05 -0.85 -4.57
N ARG A 382 -20.52 -1.75 -5.43
CA ARG A 382 -20.50 -1.55 -6.88
C ARG A 382 -21.41 -0.38 -7.27
N GLY A 383 -20.88 0.54 -8.08
CA GLY A 383 -21.66 1.54 -8.79
C GLY A 383 -22.24 1.01 -10.10
N THR A 384 -23.28 1.66 -10.61
CA THR A 384 -23.87 1.37 -11.91
C THR A 384 -23.18 2.14 -13.02
N GLN A 385 -23.38 1.72 -14.28
CA GLN A 385 -22.87 2.45 -15.45
C GLN A 385 -23.53 3.84 -15.60
N ALA A 386 -24.78 3.99 -15.12
CA ALA A 386 -25.45 5.29 -15.03
C ALA A 386 -24.75 6.23 -14.03
N ASP A 387 -24.22 5.70 -12.92
CA ASP A 387 -23.49 6.50 -11.94
C ASP A 387 -22.17 7.06 -12.50
N LEU A 388 -21.48 6.32 -13.38
CA LEU A 388 -20.29 6.81 -14.10
C LEU A 388 -20.63 7.98 -15.02
N LEU A 389 -21.70 7.83 -15.81
CA LEU A 389 -22.15 8.86 -16.75
C LEU A 389 -22.64 10.11 -16.01
N ALA A 390 -23.34 9.95 -14.88
CA ALA A 390 -23.78 11.06 -14.04
C ALA A 390 -22.61 11.80 -13.37
N ARG A 391 -21.59 11.08 -12.87
CA ARG A 391 -20.36 11.70 -12.34
C ARG A 391 -19.60 12.47 -13.42
N ASN A 392 -19.45 11.90 -14.61
CA ASN A 392 -18.78 12.57 -15.72
C ASN A 392 -19.55 13.81 -16.21
N ALA A 393 -20.89 13.77 -16.19
CA ALA A 393 -21.74 14.91 -16.52
C ALA A 393 -21.69 16.02 -15.45
N GLN A 394 -21.68 15.68 -14.15
CA GLN A 394 -21.51 16.66 -13.06
C GLN A 394 -20.10 17.26 -13.04
N SER A 395 -19.09 16.45 -13.35
CA SER A 395 -17.69 16.88 -13.47
C SER A 395 -17.45 17.85 -14.63
N GLN A 396 -18.34 17.93 -15.63
CA GLN A 396 -18.27 18.95 -16.69
C GLN A 396 -18.84 20.31 -16.25
N THR A 397 -19.44 20.40 -15.05
CA THR A 397 -20.07 21.63 -14.55
C THR A 397 -19.33 22.33 -13.41
N VAL A 398 -18.16 21.82 -12.99
CA VAL A 398 -17.31 22.42 -11.96
C VAL A 398 -15.86 22.44 -12.42
N THR A 399 -15.35 23.64 -12.75
CA THR A 399 -13.97 23.89 -13.17
C THR A 399 -13.00 23.92 -11.97
N ASP A 400 -12.84 22.81 -11.27
CA ASP A 400 -11.86 22.72 -10.17
C ASP A 400 -11.22 21.33 -10.06
N HIS A 401 -10.92 20.72 -11.21
CA HIS A 401 -10.00 19.59 -11.26
C HIS A 401 -8.57 20.12 -11.12
N PRO A 402 -7.76 19.59 -10.17
CA PRO A 402 -6.34 19.88 -10.14
C PRO A 402 -5.74 19.48 -11.50
N SER A 403 -4.95 20.36 -12.11
CA SER A 403 -4.24 20.04 -13.35
C SER A 403 -3.41 18.75 -13.18
N ASN A 404 -3.11 18.04 -14.27
CA ASN A 404 -2.30 16.81 -14.21
C ASN A 404 -0.95 17.08 -13.50
N GLY A 405 -0.37 18.27 -13.70
CA GLY A 405 0.80 18.75 -12.96
C GLY A 405 0.60 18.87 -11.45
N ALA A 406 -0.57 19.26 -10.96
CA ALA A 406 -0.89 19.27 -9.53
C ALA A 406 -0.91 17.86 -8.92
N LYS A 407 -1.41 16.88 -9.69
CA LYS A 407 -1.43 15.46 -9.29
C LYS A 407 -0.03 14.89 -9.24
N LEU A 408 0.76 15.11 -10.29
CA LEU A 408 2.16 14.68 -10.35
C LEU A 408 3.02 15.36 -9.29
N TYR A 409 2.82 16.65 -9.03
CA TYR A 409 3.50 17.36 -7.95
C TYR A 409 3.22 16.72 -6.59
N ARG A 410 1.96 16.40 -6.30
CA ARG A 410 1.59 15.72 -5.06
C ARG A 410 2.30 14.38 -4.90
N GLN A 411 2.43 13.64 -5.99
CA GLN A 411 3.06 12.32 -6.02
C GLN A 411 4.59 12.39 -5.83
N TYR A 412 5.28 13.30 -6.51
CA TYR A 412 6.75 13.28 -6.57
C TYR A 412 7.46 14.36 -5.74
N CYS A 413 6.78 15.45 -5.41
CA CYS A 413 7.42 16.62 -4.80
C CYS A 413 6.86 16.96 -3.40
N ALA A 414 5.57 16.74 -3.17
CA ALA A 414 4.89 17.24 -1.97
C ALA A 414 5.29 16.55 -0.66
N SER A 415 5.92 15.37 -0.69
CA SER A 415 6.44 14.74 0.54
C SER A 415 7.47 15.63 1.24
N CYS A 416 8.34 16.26 0.46
CA CYS A 416 9.40 17.14 0.92
C CYS A 416 8.95 18.61 0.89
N HIS A 417 8.35 19.05 -0.21
CA HIS A 417 8.00 20.46 -0.41
C HIS A 417 6.60 20.85 0.09
N LYS A 418 5.85 19.89 0.63
CA LYS A 418 4.45 20.03 1.10
C LYS A 418 3.45 20.35 -0.01
N PRO A 419 2.16 20.01 0.16
CA PRO A 419 1.16 20.30 -0.87
C PRO A 419 1.04 21.79 -1.23
N ASP A 420 1.39 22.68 -0.30
CA ASP A 420 1.39 24.13 -0.49
C ASP A 420 2.73 24.68 -1.02
N GLY A 421 3.72 23.84 -1.30
CA GLY A 421 5.02 24.25 -1.82
C GLY A 421 5.95 24.93 -0.83
N LYS A 422 5.57 25.06 0.45
CA LYS A 422 6.37 25.82 1.44
C LYS A 422 7.55 25.05 2.02
N GLY A 423 7.60 23.74 1.83
CA GLY A 423 8.64 22.88 2.41
C GLY A 423 8.46 22.63 3.89
N ILE A 424 9.53 22.16 4.54
CA ILE A 424 9.63 21.98 5.99
C ILE A 424 10.76 22.88 6.47
N ALA A 425 10.46 23.83 7.35
CA ALA A 425 11.44 24.75 7.90
C ALA A 425 12.67 23.98 8.43
N GLY A 426 13.87 24.38 7.99
CA GLY A 426 15.14 23.74 8.36
C GLY A 426 15.38 22.32 7.83
N THR A 427 14.50 21.76 6.99
CA THR A 427 14.68 20.41 6.42
C THR A 427 14.52 20.38 4.91
N PHE A 428 13.43 20.91 4.36
CA PHE A 428 13.21 20.97 2.91
C PHE A 428 12.82 22.38 2.50
N PRO A 429 13.47 22.97 1.48
CA PRO A 429 13.27 24.36 1.15
C PRO A 429 11.89 24.64 0.55
N THR A 430 11.45 25.88 0.70
CA THR A 430 10.29 26.40 -0.02
C THR A 430 10.55 26.43 -1.53
N LEU A 431 9.51 26.20 -2.32
CA LEU A 431 9.51 26.41 -3.77
C LEU A 431 9.03 27.81 -4.15
N HIS A 432 8.58 28.63 -3.18
CA HIS A 432 8.01 29.95 -3.43
C HIS A 432 9.11 31.00 -3.56
N GLY A 433 9.15 31.70 -4.69
CA GLY A 433 10.02 32.83 -4.97
C GLY A 433 11.52 32.53 -4.90
N THR A 434 11.95 31.28 -5.13
CA THR A 434 13.37 30.90 -5.10
C THR A 434 14.03 31.08 -6.46
N GLN A 435 15.34 31.35 -6.49
CA GLN A 435 16.06 31.50 -7.75
C GLN A 435 16.08 30.20 -8.56
N GLN A 436 16.18 29.07 -7.85
CA GLN A 436 16.18 27.73 -8.40
C GLN A 436 14.89 27.40 -9.18
N VAL A 437 13.76 27.98 -8.80
CA VAL A 437 12.49 27.80 -9.52
C VAL A 437 12.31 28.88 -10.60
N LYS A 438 12.87 30.08 -10.42
CA LYS A 438 12.79 31.19 -11.40
C LYS A 438 13.56 30.89 -12.68
N ASP A 439 14.77 30.36 -12.58
CA ASP A 439 15.53 29.92 -13.75
C ASP A 439 14.94 28.60 -14.29
N LYS A 440 14.34 28.65 -15.48
CA LYS A 440 13.60 27.52 -16.05
C LYS A 440 14.52 26.34 -16.40
N ASP A 441 15.66 26.60 -17.01
CA ASP A 441 16.59 25.55 -17.43
C ASP A 441 17.23 24.91 -16.18
N GLN A 442 17.64 25.73 -15.19
CA GLN A 442 18.16 25.23 -13.92
C GLN A 442 17.11 24.40 -13.17
N PHE A 443 15.87 24.88 -13.12
CA PHE A 443 14.79 24.18 -12.42
C PHE A 443 14.52 22.80 -13.02
N VAL A 444 14.44 22.72 -14.35
CA VAL A 444 14.26 21.44 -15.05
C VAL A 444 15.45 20.51 -14.78
N GLN A 445 16.68 21.03 -14.78
CA GLN A 445 17.88 20.23 -14.46
C GLN A 445 17.84 19.68 -13.02
N ILE A 446 17.36 20.47 -12.06
CA ILE A 446 17.18 20.05 -10.66
C ILE A 446 16.13 18.94 -10.55
N ILE A 447 14.99 19.05 -11.27
CA ILE A 447 13.99 17.97 -11.26
C ILE A 447 14.58 16.69 -11.89
N LEU A 448 15.29 16.82 -13.02
CA LEU A 448 15.83 15.66 -13.74
C LEU A 448 16.91 14.92 -12.95
N ASN A 449 17.84 15.64 -12.32
CA ASN A 449 19.05 15.05 -11.71
C ASN A 449 19.02 15.05 -10.18
N GLY A 450 18.01 15.68 -9.58
CA GLY A 450 17.98 15.89 -8.16
C GLY A 450 19.01 16.92 -7.71
N LEU A 451 19.25 16.97 -6.41
CA LEU A 451 20.17 17.88 -5.76
C LEU A 451 20.79 17.20 -4.54
N SER A 452 22.09 17.38 -4.35
CA SER A 452 22.81 16.84 -3.18
C SER A 452 23.82 17.86 -2.67
N GLY A 453 24.12 17.76 -1.37
CA GLY A 453 25.03 18.65 -0.68
C GLY A 453 24.36 19.93 -0.19
N LYS A 454 25.15 20.74 0.51
CA LYS A 454 24.68 21.96 1.16
C LYS A 454 24.28 23.01 0.14
N ILE A 455 23.06 23.52 0.29
CA ILE A 455 22.54 24.65 -0.46
C ILE A 455 21.97 25.71 0.48
N THR A 456 21.95 26.95 0.02
CA THR A 456 21.34 28.07 0.74
C THR A 456 20.13 28.59 -0.04
N ILE A 457 18.95 28.58 0.59
CA ILE A 457 17.72 29.11 0.03
C ILE A 457 17.19 30.20 0.96
N LYS A 458 17.10 31.44 0.46
CA LYS A 458 16.64 32.61 1.22
C LYS A 458 17.35 32.81 2.58
N GLY A 459 18.64 32.47 2.64
CA GLY A 459 19.46 32.62 3.85
C GLY A 459 19.41 31.45 4.83
N GLU A 460 18.61 30.41 4.56
CA GLU A 460 18.60 29.16 5.32
C GLU A 460 19.42 28.08 4.59
N GLU A 461 20.20 27.30 5.35
CA GLU A 461 20.96 26.17 4.81
C GLU A 461 20.14 24.87 4.83
N PHE A 462 20.24 24.10 3.75
CA PHE A 462 19.64 22.79 3.59
C PHE A 462 20.70 21.80 3.07
N ASP A 463 20.73 20.60 3.63
CA ASP A 463 21.70 19.54 3.27
C ASP A 463 20.99 18.20 2.99
N GLN A 464 19.69 18.26 2.68
CA GLN A 464 18.90 17.07 2.36
C GLN A 464 19.05 16.72 0.88
N HIS A 465 19.13 15.42 0.60
CA HIS A 465 19.13 14.91 -0.77
C HIS A 465 17.74 15.08 -1.41
N MET A 466 17.70 15.76 -2.55
CA MET A 466 16.54 15.77 -3.45
C MET A 466 16.76 14.68 -4.51
N PRO A 467 15.93 13.62 -4.56
CA PRO A 467 16.06 12.57 -5.56
C PRO A 467 15.93 13.09 -6.99
N ALA A 468 16.56 12.40 -7.93
CA ALA A 468 16.40 12.63 -9.35
C ALA A 468 15.06 12.08 -9.85
N MET A 469 14.28 12.88 -10.58
CA MET A 469 13.05 12.44 -11.26
C MET A 469 13.26 12.20 -12.76
N GLY A 470 14.50 12.04 -13.20
CA GLY A 470 14.86 11.76 -14.59
C GLY A 470 14.27 10.47 -15.17
N PHE A 471 13.65 9.61 -14.35
CA PHE A 471 12.90 8.44 -14.81
C PHE A 471 11.50 8.76 -15.36
N LEU A 472 10.95 9.96 -15.10
CA LEU A 472 9.63 10.34 -15.59
C LEU A 472 9.63 10.72 -17.07
N PRO A 473 8.55 10.46 -17.83
CA PRO A 473 8.41 10.97 -19.20
C PRO A 473 8.51 12.51 -19.26
N ASP A 474 8.93 13.04 -20.40
CA ASP A 474 9.13 14.49 -20.59
C ASP A 474 7.85 15.29 -20.33
N GLU A 475 6.69 14.74 -20.71
CA GLU A 475 5.38 15.31 -20.45
C GLU A 475 5.13 15.47 -18.95
N SER A 476 5.50 14.47 -18.14
CA SER A 476 5.30 14.53 -16.70
C SER A 476 6.20 15.57 -16.03
N ILE A 477 7.45 15.70 -16.48
CA ILE A 477 8.37 16.72 -15.98
C ILE A 477 7.90 18.12 -16.39
N ALA A 478 7.43 18.27 -17.63
CA ALA A 478 6.87 19.53 -18.13
C ALA A 478 5.63 19.96 -17.32
N GLU A 479 4.75 19.02 -16.99
CA GLU A 479 3.55 19.29 -16.19
C GLU A 479 3.89 19.62 -14.73
N ILE A 480 4.80 18.88 -14.08
CA ILE A 480 5.29 19.20 -12.73
C ILE A 480 5.93 20.59 -12.72
N GLY A 481 6.83 20.83 -13.69
CA GLY A 481 7.57 22.07 -13.80
C GLY A 481 6.63 23.27 -14.01
N THR A 482 5.65 23.11 -14.90
CA THR A 482 4.61 24.11 -15.15
C THR A 482 3.76 24.36 -13.91
N TYR A 483 3.31 23.32 -13.22
CA TYR A 483 2.52 23.50 -12.00
C TYR A 483 3.30 24.24 -10.91
N VAL A 484 4.53 23.85 -10.61
CA VAL A 484 5.34 24.53 -9.58
C VAL A 484 5.59 25.99 -9.93
N ARG A 485 5.91 26.26 -11.21
CA ARG A 485 6.17 27.62 -11.68
C ARG A 485 4.91 28.46 -11.73
N GLN A 486 3.77 27.96 -12.18
CA GLN A 486 2.58 28.79 -12.33
C GLN A 486 1.70 28.86 -11.08
N PHE A 487 1.65 27.80 -10.28
CA PHE A 487 0.77 27.73 -9.11
C PHE A 487 1.40 28.36 -7.86
N PHE A 488 2.65 28.02 -7.55
CA PHE A 488 3.35 28.57 -6.38
C PHE A 488 4.13 29.87 -6.69
N ASN A 489 4.41 30.13 -7.96
CA ASN A 489 5.22 31.26 -8.40
C ASN A 489 4.53 32.01 -9.54
N GLN A 490 3.27 32.40 -9.30
CA GLN A 490 2.46 33.18 -10.24
C GLN A 490 3.33 34.23 -10.93
N ASP A 491 3.28 34.27 -12.28
CA ASP A 491 4.11 35.08 -13.20
C ASP A 491 5.32 34.37 -13.86
N LEU A 492 5.57 33.08 -13.59
CA LEU A 492 6.62 32.33 -14.31
C LEU A 492 6.08 31.56 -15.54
N ASP A 493 6.87 31.57 -16.62
CA ASP A 493 6.56 30.83 -17.85
C ASP A 493 6.42 29.31 -17.60
N ALA A 494 5.53 28.67 -18.34
CA ALA A 494 5.38 27.21 -18.33
C ALA A 494 6.66 26.48 -18.78
N VAL A 495 6.78 25.22 -18.35
CA VAL A 495 7.79 24.28 -18.85
C VAL A 495 7.16 23.46 -19.97
N SER A 496 7.75 23.52 -21.15
CA SER A 496 7.34 22.71 -22.30
C SER A 496 8.07 21.37 -22.33
N VAL A 497 7.53 20.39 -23.04
CA VAL A 497 8.21 19.11 -23.34
C VAL A 497 9.56 19.36 -24.03
N GLN A 498 9.63 20.38 -24.89
CA GLN A 498 10.87 20.76 -25.57
C GLN A 498 11.93 21.31 -24.60
N ASP A 499 11.53 22.05 -23.56
CA ASP A 499 12.45 22.51 -22.51
C ASP A 499 13.07 21.30 -21.77
N VAL A 500 12.26 20.27 -21.49
CA VAL A 500 12.72 19.03 -20.83
C VAL A 500 13.65 18.23 -21.74
N ALA A 501 13.26 17.99 -22.99
CA ALA A 501 14.07 17.27 -23.97
C ALA A 501 15.43 17.96 -24.18
N LYS A 502 15.46 19.29 -24.23
CA LYS A 502 16.68 20.09 -24.31
C LYS A 502 17.60 19.87 -23.11
N MET A 503 17.06 19.73 -21.89
CA MET A 503 17.86 19.50 -20.69
C MET A 503 18.36 18.05 -20.58
N ARG A 504 17.57 17.07 -21.03
CA ARG A 504 18.02 15.66 -21.10
C ARG A 504 19.18 15.43 -22.07
N ALA A 505 19.30 16.26 -23.10
CA ALA A 505 20.36 16.18 -24.08
C ALA A 505 21.71 16.78 -23.59
N LYS A 506 21.73 17.38 -22.39
CA LYS A 506 22.93 17.94 -21.74
C LYS A 506 23.36 17.03 -20.59
#